data_AF-A0A2V6G183-F1
#
_entry.id   AF-A0A2V6G183-F1
#
_cell.length_a   1.000
_cell.length_b   1.000
_cell.length_c   1.000
_cell.angle_alpha   90.00
_cell.angle_beta   90.00
_cell.angle_gamma   90.00
#
_symmetry.space_group_name_H-M   'P 1'
#
loop_
_entity.id
_entity.type
_entity.pdbx_description
1 polymer ?
#
loop_
_entity_poly.entity_id
_entity_poly.type
_entity_poly.pdbx_seq_one_letter_code
_entity_poly.pdbx_strand_id
1 'polypeptide(L)'
;MIAADAIIPPREAFSKAKEAALKAIEIYDSLAEAHASLGFVHYHYDWDWAAAEKEFKRAISLNPQSAQSYTLYTHFLAGMRRYDEALKYGRRALELDPLSVSNYWFLGWGAIYAGRYDEAMAHFSKAAELDPNNPWTRWFLGRAYLFEGMPQRGIEEMETALRLTPDDPLGLGFVGYAYAVTGRRADALKVLQRLDELAKHRFVSTAARIYVYAGLGDKDKAFEWLEKAYQERSDTLAWFKFDPESKSLQSDPRFAALMQRVGFTEAGRK
;
A
#
# COMPACT_ATOMS: atom_id res chain seq x y z
N MET A 1 -4.49 9.83 -2.93
CA MET A 1 -3.06 9.50 -3.11
C MET A 1 -2.87 8.07 -2.61
N ILE A 2 -3.09 7.09 -3.48
CA ILE A 2 -2.72 5.69 -3.22
C ILE A 2 -1.93 5.25 -4.45
N ALA A 3 -0.69 4.86 -4.20
CA ALA A 3 0.37 4.53 -5.16
C ALA A 3 0.73 5.66 -6.13
N ALA A 4 1.59 6.59 -5.69
CA ALA A 4 2.24 7.50 -6.63
C ALA A 4 3.10 6.73 -7.66
N ASP A 5 3.52 5.51 -7.31
CA ASP A 5 4.24 4.58 -8.18
C ASP A 5 3.36 3.69 -9.07
N ALA A 6 2.03 3.90 -9.11
CA ALA A 6 1.16 3.11 -9.97
C ALA A 6 1.30 3.48 -11.45
N ILE A 7 1.58 4.76 -11.75
CA ILE A 7 1.47 5.34 -13.10
C ILE A 7 2.72 6.17 -13.48
N ILE A 8 3.49 6.66 -12.50
CA ILE A 8 4.68 7.50 -12.70
C ILE A 8 5.86 6.89 -11.93
N PRO A 9 7.11 6.98 -12.42
CA PRO A 9 8.27 6.50 -11.67
C PRO A 9 8.38 7.13 -10.27
N PRO A 10 8.66 6.36 -9.20
CA PRO A 10 8.67 6.88 -7.83
C PRO A 10 9.61 8.08 -7.65
N ARG A 11 10.83 8.00 -8.20
CA ARG A 11 11.81 9.08 -8.11
C ARG A 11 11.29 10.38 -8.71
N GLU A 12 10.50 10.34 -9.78
CA GLU A 12 9.93 11.55 -10.36
C GLU A 12 8.83 12.13 -9.47
N ALA A 13 7.89 11.30 -9.03
CA ALA A 13 6.74 11.74 -8.24
C ALA A 13 7.17 12.29 -6.87
N PHE A 14 7.98 11.52 -6.13
CA PHE A 14 8.33 11.84 -4.75
C PHE A 14 9.40 12.92 -4.61
N SER A 15 10.31 13.09 -5.57
CA SER A 15 11.28 14.19 -5.52
C SER A 15 10.59 15.55 -5.63
N LYS A 16 9.65 15.71 -6.57
CA LYS A 16 8.85 16.93 -6.73
C LYS A 16 7.98 17.18 -5.51
N ALA A 17 7.35 16.14 -4.96
CA ALA A 17 6.54 16.25 -3.75
C ALA A 17 7.38 16.70 -2.54
N LYS A 18 8.60 16.16 -2.39
CA LYS A 18 9.54 16.52 -1.33
C LYS A 18 9.96 17.98 -1.42
N GLU A 19 10.35 18.43 -2.60
CA GLU A 19 10.77 19.81 -2.84
C GLU A 19 9.64 20.80 -2.53
N ALA A 20 8.43 20.51 -3.01
CA ALA A 20 7.26 21.34 -2.75
C ALA A 20 6.91 21.42 -1.25
N ALA A 21 6.94 20.28 -0.54
CA ALA A 21 6.67 20.24 0.89
C ALA A 21 7.72 21.03 1.70
N LEU A 22 9.01 20.85 1.38
CA LEU A 22 10.10 21.58 2.06
C LEU A 22 10.01 23.08 1.82
N LYS A 23 9.75 23.51 0.58
CA LYS A 23 9.56 24.93 0.25
C LYS A 23 8.36 25.54 0.97
N ALA A 24 7.26 24.79 1.08
CA ALA A 24 6.08 25.24 1.83
C ALA A 24 6.38 25.42 3.32
N ILE A 25 7.16 24.52 3.93
CA ILE A 25 7.61 24.63 5.33
C ILE A 25 8.55 25.84 5.51
N GLU A 26 9.45 26.08 4.56
CA GLU A 26 10.35 27.25 4.60
C GLU A 26 9.56 28.57 4.60
N ILE A 27 8.50 28.65 3.81
CA ILE A 27 7.63 29.84 3.74
C ILE A 27 6.72 29.92 4.97
N TYR A 28 6.15 28.79 5.41
CA TYR A 28 5.19 28.72 6.49
C TYR A 28 5.28 27.38 7.25
N ASP A 29 6.14 27.30 8.26
CA ASP A 29 6.34 26.11 9.12
C ASP A 29 5.09 25.70 9.90
N SER A 30 4.06 26.54 9.95
CA SER A 30 2.79 26.17 10.59
C SER A 30 1.76 25.59 9.62
N LEU A 31 2.14 25.29 8.37
CA LEU A 31 1.28 24.59 7.41
C LEU A 31 1.22 23.08 7.73
N ALA A 32 0.12 22.64 8.35
CA ALA A 32 -0.08 21.23 8.70
C ALA A 32 0.02 20.30 7.47
N GLU A 33 -0.50 20.74 6.33
CA GLU A 33 -0.55 19.99 5.07
C GLU A 33 0.86 19.77 4.49
N ALA A 34 1.78 20.72 4.68
CA ALA A 34 3.16 20.58 4.22
C ALA A 34 3.91 19.53 5.05
N HIS A 35 3.75 19.57 6.38
CA HIS A 35 4.28 18.52 7.26
C HIS A 35 3.66 17.16 6.96
N ALA A 36 2.34 17.08 6.75
CA ALA A 36 1.69 15.81 6.39
C ALA A 36 2.21 15.25 5.06
N SER A 37 2.45 16.12 4.08
CA SER A 37 3.03 15.74 2.78
C SER A 37 4.48 15.29 2.90
N LEU A 38 5.29 15.98 3.71
CA LEU A 38 6.68 15.59 3.96
C LEU A 38 6.75 14.25 4.72
N GLY A 39 5.86 14.03 5.70
CA GLY A 39 5.74 12.74 6.38
C GLY A 39 5.38 11.61 5.42
N PHE A 40 4.49 11.86 4.46
CA PHE A 40 4.16 10.90 3.41
C PHE A 40 5.37 10.57 2.55
N VAL A 41 6.17 11.56 2.14
CA VAL A 41 7.41 11.33 1.38
C VAL A 41 8.43 10.53 2.19
N HIS A 42 8.64 10.88 3.47
CA HIS A 42 9.57 10.16 4.33
C HIS A 42 9.17 8.69 4.48
N TYR A 43 7.87 8.42 4.61
CA TYR A 43 7.35 7.06 4.71
C TYR A 43 7.47 6.29 3.38
N HIS A 44 6.96 6.84 2.28
CA HIS A 44 6.83 6.10 1.02
C HIS A 44 8.11 6.03 0.19
N TYR A 45 9.00 7.01 0.30
CA TYR A 45 10.13 7.17 -0.61
C TYR A 45 11.50 7.11 0.07
N ASP A 46 11.68 7.93 1.11
CA ASP A 46 12.96 7.95 1.82
C ASP A 46 13.16 6.69 2.67
N TRP A 47 12.05 6.06 3.08
CA TRP A 47 11.98 4.98 4.05
C TRP A 47 12.56 5.38 5.42
N ASP A 48 12.31 6.63 5.79
CA ASP A 48 12.69 7.19 7.09
C ASP A 48 11.46 7.21 8.01
N TRP A 49 11.26 6.11 8.75
CA TRP A 49 10.11 5.91 9.62
C TRP A 49 10.05 6.94 10.75
N ALA A 50 11.21 7.33 11.27
CA ALA A 50 11.31 8.25 12.39
C ALA A 50 10.97 9.69 11.95
N ALA A 51 11.52 10.12 10.81
CA ALA A 51 11.15 11.40 10.22
C ALA A 51 9.68 11.43 9.82
N ALA A 52 9.15 10.36 9.20
CA ALA A 52 7.74 10.27 8.86
C ALA A 52 6.82 10.45 10.08
N GLU A 53 7.05 9.72 11.17
CA GLU A 53 6.25 9.83 12.39
C GLU A 53 6.32 11.25 13.00
N LYS A 54 7.51 11.85 13.02
CA LYS A 54 7.70 13.22 13.51
C LYS A 54 6.84 14.21 12.72
N GLU A 55 6.90 14.14 11.39
CA GLU A 55 6.18 15.06 10.52
C GLU A 55 4.64 14.86 10.61
N PHE A 56 4.16 13.62 10.69
CA PHE A 56 2.73 13.37 10.91
C PHE A 56 2.24 13.90 12.26
N LYS A 57 3.02 13.72 13.34
CA LYS A 57 2.69 14.30 14.65
C LYS A 57 2.70 15.82 14.63
N ARG A 58 3.67 16.43 13.92
CA ARG A 58 3.73 17.88 13.74
C ARG A 58 2.49 18.38 13.01
N ALA A 59 2.08 17.75 11.92
CA ALA A 59 0.87 18.09 11.19
C ALA A 59 -0.39 18.08 12.08
N ILE A 60 -0.59 17.02 12.87
CA ILE A 60 -1.71 16.92 13.82
C ILE A 60 -1.64 18.01 14.89
N SER A 61 -0.44 18.35 15.39
CA SER A 61 -0.29 19.40 16.40
C SER A 61 -0.60 20.80 15.87
N LEU A 62 -0.26 21.07 14.60
CA LEU A 62 -0.50 22.34 13.93
C LEU A 62 -1.98 22.53 13.58
N ASN A 63 -2.66 21.47 13.15
CA ASN A 63 -4.09 21.48 12.89
C ASN A 63 -4.79 20.23 13.45
N PRO A 64 -5.24 20.27 14.72
CA PRO A 64 -5.96 19.16 15.34
C PRO A 64 -7.35 18.86 14.75
N GLN A 65 -7.83 19.69 13.81
CA GLN A 65 -9.11 19.50 13.10
C GLN A 65 -8.91 18.97 11.67
N SER A 66 -7.67 18.74 11.23
CA SER A 66 -7.40 18.17 9.90
C SER A 66 -7.66 16.66 9.89
N ALA A 67 -8.82 16.24 9.39
CA ALA A 67 -9.12 14.82 9.18
C ALA A 67 -8.02 14.12 8.36
N GLN A 68 -7.50 14.80 7.33
CA GLN A 68 -6.45 14.28 6.46
C GLN A 68 -5.16 13.96 7.20
N SER A 69 -4.72 14.80 8.15
CA SER A 69 -3.51 14.53 8.94
C SER A 69 -3.67 13.29 9.82
N TYR A 70 -4.86 13.08 10.41
CA TYR A 70 -5.17 11.85 11.15
C TYR A 70 -5.25 10.63 10.23
N THR A 71 -5.85 10.75 9.04
CA THR A 71 -5.94 9.68 8.04
C THR A 71 -4.56 9.23 7.57
N LEU A 72 -3.66 10.17 7.25
CA LEU A 72 -2.30 9.86 6.82
C LEU A 72 -1.44 9.25 7.95
N TYR A 73 -1.62 9.72 9.18
CA TYR A 73 -0.93 9.11 10.32
C TYR A 73 -1.46 7.71 10.64
N THR A 74 -2.76 7.48 10.47
CA THR A 74 -3.40 6.15 10.57
C THR A 74 -2.78 5.18 9.56
N HIS A 75 -2.61 5.61 8.31
CA HIS A 75 -1.93 4.83 7.28
C HIS A 75 -0.49 4.46 7.67
N PHE A 76 0.29 5.43 8.17
CA PHE A 76 1.63 5.17 8.65
C PHE A 76 1.64 4.14 9.80
N LEU A 77 0.81 4.34 10.83
CA LEU A 77 0.71 3.42 11.96
C LEU A 77 0.30 2.01 11.54
N ALA A 78 -0.64 1.88 10.60
CA ALA A 78 -1.02 0.62 9.99
C ALA A 78 0.19 -0.05 9.33
N GLY A 79 0.93 0.67 8.48
CA GLY A 79 2.16 0.20 7.84
C GLY A 79 3.26 -0.23 8.81
N MET A 80 3.32 0.37 10.00
CA MET A 80 4.25 0.00 11.06
C MET A 80 3.74 -1.15 11.96
N ARG A 81 2.63 -1.81 11.59
CA ARG A 81 1.88 -2.80 12.39
C ARG A 81 1.47 -2.33 13.79
N ARG A 82 1.29 -1.02 13.98
CA ARG A 82 0.76 -0.42 15.21
C ARG A 82 -0.76 -0.28 15.11
N TYR A 83 -1.44 -1.41 14.88
CA TYR A 83 -2.85 -1.40 14.47
C TYR A 83 -3.78 -0.80 15.54
N ASP A 84 -3.58 -1.10 16.83
CA ASP A 84 -4.44 -0.55 17.87
C ASP A 84 -4.29 0.98 17.99
N GLU A 85 -3.08 1.52 17.73
CA GLU A 85 -2.87 2.97 17.61
C GLU A 85 -3.52 3.52 16.34
N ALA A 86 -3.37 2.82 15.20
CA ALA A 86 -4.01 3.19 13.95
C ALA A 86 -5.55 3.29 14.11
N LEU A 87 -6.18 2.35 14.82
CA LEU A 87 -7.61 2.40 15.15
C LEU A 87 -7.98 3.65 15.96
N LYS A 88 -7.14 4.08 16.91
CA LYS A 88 -7.39 5.29 17.71
C LYS A 88 -7.36 6.55 16.84
N TYR A 89 -6.32 6.74 16.04
CA TYR A 89 -6.19 7.92 15.18
C TYR A 89 -7.20 7.90 14.03
N GLY A 90 -7.49 6.72 13.47
CA GLY A 90 -8.46 6.57 12.40
C GLY A 90 -9.90 6.77 12.88
N ARG A 91 -10.24 6.42 14.12
CA ARG A 91 -11.53 6.83 14.74
C ARG A 91 -11.65 8.35 14.80
N ARG A 92 -10.58 9.04 15.23
CA ARG A 92 -10.58 10.51 15.25
C ARG A 92 -10.72 11.11 13.84
N ALA A 93 -10.10 10.49 12.83
CA ALA A 93 -10.30 10.88 11.44
C ALA A 93 -11.76 10.72 10.99
N LEU A 94 -12.44 9.60 11.34
CA LEU A 94 -13.87 9.39 11.04
C LEU A 94 -14.79 10.38 11.78
N GLU A 95 -14.46 10.76 13.02
CA GLU A 95 -15.23 11.78 13.74
C GLU A 95 -15.17 13.14 13.03
N LEU A 96 -14.03 13.47 12.43
CA LEU A 96 -13.82 14.73 11.70
C LEU A 96 -14.39 14.67 10.28
N ASP A 97 -14.29 13.52 9.60
CA ASP A 97 -14.82 13.28 8.26
C ASP A 97 -15.39 11.84 8.14
N PRO A 98 -16.67 11.64 8.47
CA PRO A 98 -17.30 10.31 8.48
C PRO A 98 -17.53 9.73 7.08
N LEU A 99 -17.42 10.54 6.03
CA LEU A 99 -17.64 10.14 4.63
C LEU A 99 -16.32 9.88 3.89
N SER A 100 -15.19 9.90 4.61
CA SER A 100 -13.87 9.66 4.02
C SER A 100 -13.66 8.19 3.65
N VAL A 101 -13.84 7.87 2.36
CA VAL A 101 -13.54 6.54 1.79
C VAL A 101 -12.10 6.09 2.13
N SER A 102 -11.13 7.00 2.00
CA SER A 102 -9.72 6.70 2.26
C SER A 102 -9.43 6.32 3.72
N ASN A 103 -10.17 6.87 4.67
CA ASN A 103 -9.94 6.52 6.07
C ASN A 103 -10.43 5.09 6.38
N TYR A 104 -11.58 4.69 5.83
CA TYR A 104 -12.01 3.29 5.89
C TYR A 104 -11.02 2.35 5.18
N TRP A 105 -10.42 2.76 4.06
CA TRP A 105 -9.38 1.97 3.41
C TRP A 105 -8.16 1.75 4.31
N PHE A 106 -7.60 2.80 4.92
CA PHE A 106 -6.40 2.63 5.74
C PHE A 106 -6.66 1.84 7.02
N LEU A 107 -7.86 1.95 7.61
CA LEU A 107 -8.27 1.09 8.72
C LEU A 107 -8.39 -0.37 8.30
N GLY A 108 -9.04 -0.64 7.16
CA GLY A 108 -9.13 -2.00 6.61
C GLY A 108 -7.76 -2.57 6.25
N TRP A 109 -6.87 -1.74 5.70
CA TRP A 109 -5.51 -2.16 5.38
C TRP A 109 -4.70 -2.49 6.63
N GLY A 110 -4.78 -1.68 7.68
CA GLY A 110 -4.17 -2.01 8.97
C GLY A 110 -4.70 -3.32 9.55
N ALA A 111 -6.00 -3.60 9.36
CA ALA A 111 -6.62 -4.85 9.81
C ALA A 111 -6.06 -6.07 9.05
N ILE A 112 -5.83 -5.97 7.74
CA ILE A 112 -5.12 -7.00 6.95
C ILE A 112 -3.75 -7.30 7.56
N TYR A 113 -2.95 -6.28 7.90
CA TYR A 113 -1.62 -6.46 8.50
C TYR A 113 -1.64 -7.03 9.90
N ALA A 114 -2.72 -6.80 10.63
CA ALA A 114 -2.97 -7.40 11.93
C ALA A 114 -3.53 -8.83 11.83
N GLY A 115 -3.83 -9.32 10.62
CA GLY A 115 -4.48 -10.62 10.40
C GLY A 115 -5.95 -10.66 10.83
N ARG A 116 -6.61 -9.51 10.95
CA ARG A 116 -8.01 -9.35 11.35
C ARG A 116 -8.88 -9.11 10.11
N TYR A 117 -9.06 -10.15 9.32
CA TYR A 117 -9.66 -10.03 7.99
C TYR A 117 -11.18 -9.75 8.03
N ASP A 118 -11.86 -10.17 9.08
CA ASP A 118 -13.25 -9.83 9.38
C ASP A 118 -13.43 -8.31 9.62
N GLU A 119 -12.58 -7.71 10.45
CA GLU A 119 -12.52 -6.25 10.65
C GLU A 119 -12.17 -5.53 9.34
N ALA A 120 -11.22 -6.07 8.57
CA ALA A 120 -10.84 -5.52 7.28
C ALA A 120 -12.01 -5.47 6.30
N MET A 121 -12.76 -6.58 6.19
CA MET A 121 -13.97 -6.67 5.37
C MET A 121 -15.00 -5.63 5.82
N ALA A 122 -15.26 -5.47 7.11
CA ALA A 122 -16.22 -4.49 7.61
C ALA A 122 -15.85 -3.05 7.22
N HIS A 123 -14.57 -2.68 7.35
CA HIS A 123 -14.09 -1.36 6.93
C HIS A 123 -14.19 -1.16 5.42
N PHE A 124 -13.73 -2.13 4.62
CA PHE A 124 -13.81 -2.00 3.17
C PHE A 124 -15.25 -2.05 2.63
N SER A 125 -16.17 -2.77 3.29
CA SER A 125 -17.59 -2.73 2.97
C SER A 125 -18.18 -1.33 3.20
N LYS A 126 -17.81 -0.66 4.30
CA LYS A 126 -18.20 0.74 4.52
C LYS A 126 -17.64 1.68 3.45
N ALA A 127 -16.40 1.48 3.04
CA ALA A 127 -15.85 2.22 1.89
C ALA A 127 -16.63 1.96 0.59
N ALA A 128 -17.12 0.72 0.38
CA ALA A 128 -17.88 0.35 -0.81
C ALA A 128 -19.30 0.89 -0.81
N GLU A 129 -19.92 1.03 0.37
CA GLU A 129 -21.21 1.71 0.52
C GLU A 129 -21.09 3.20 0.15
N LEU A 130 -19.98 3.85 0.53
CA LEU A 130 -19.73 5.28 0.27
C LEU A 130 -19.34 5.57 -1.19
N ASP A 131 -18.54 4.70 -1.81
CA ASP A 131 -18.17 4.79 -3.22
C ASP A 131 -18.22 3.41 -3.91
N PRO A 132 -19.40 2.98 -4.38
CA PRO A 132 -19.63 1.65 -4.96
C PRO A 132 -18.86 1.38 -6.25
N ASN A 133 -18.42 2.46 -6.93
CA ASN A 133 -17.73 2.40 -8.22
C ASN A 133 -16.22 2.52 -8.08
N ASN A 134 -15.69 2.54 -6.85
CA ASN A 134 -14.27 2.62 -6.64
C ASN A 134 -13.56 1.26 -6.89
N PRO A 135 -12.69 1.15 -7.89
CA PRO A 135 -11.96 -0.09 -8.17
C PRO A 135 -11.01 -0.48 -7.02
N TRP A 136 -10.45 0.49 -6.29
CA TRP A 136 -9.54 0.20 -5.17
C TRP A 136 -10.27 -0.46 -4.01
N THR A 137 -11.48 0.00 -3.68
CA THR A 137 -12.30 -0.63 -2.64
C THR A 137 -12.58 -2.09 -2.97
N ARG A 138 -12.93 -2.36 -4.23
CA ARG A 138 -13.20 -3.71 -4.75
C ARG A 138 -11.95 -4.61 -4.64
N TRP A 139 -10.78 -4.11 -5.02
CA TRP A 139 -9.53 -4.87 -4.83
C TRP A 139 -9.25 -5.17 -3.36
N PHE A 140 -9.39 -4.20 -2.47
CA PHE A 140 -9.14 -4.40 -1.05
C PHE A 140 -10.13 -5.36 -0.40
N LEU A 141 -11.42 -5.31 -0.77
CA LEU A 141 -12.41 -6.32 -0.39
C LEU A 141 -11.99 -7.71 -0.90
N GLY A 142 -11.61 -7.80 -2.18
CA GLY A 142 -11.17 -9.04 -2.78
C GLY A 142 -9.97 -9.65 -2.06
N ARG A 143 -9.02 -8.79 -1.64
CA ARG A 143 -7.85 -9.17 -0.84
C ARG A 143 -8.27 -9.69 0.54
N ALA A 144 -9.18 -9.01 1.22
CA ALA A 144 -9.69 -9.44 2.51
C ALA A 144 -10.39 -10.80 2.43
N TYR A 145 -11.27 -11.00 1.44
CA TYR A 145 -11.92 -12.29 1.18
C TYR A 145 -10.91 -13.41 0.89
N LEU A 146 -9.89 -13.12 0.08
CA LEU A 146 -8.86 -14.11 -0.26
C LEU A 146 -8.14 -14.63 0.99
N PHE A 147 -7.74 -13.73 1.90
CA PHE A 147 -7.02 -14.12 3.12
C PHE A 147 -7.91 -14.66 4.24
N GLU A 148 -9.21 -14.34 4.23
CA GLU A 148 -10.22 -14.97 5.09
C GLU A 148 -10.58 -16.39 4.64
N GLY A 149 -10.03 -16.87 3.51
CA GLY A 149 -10.30 -18.21 2.99
C GLY A 149 -11.54 -18.31 2.10
N MET A 150 -11.96 -17.19 1.50
CA MET A 150 -13.05 -17.10 0.51
C MET A 150 -12.50 -16.75 -0.89
N PRO A 151 -11.65 -17.59 -1.49
CA PRO A 151 -10.89 -17.22 -2.70
C PRO A 151 -11.76 -16.89 -3.92
N GLN A 152 -12.90 -17.57 -4.10
CA GLN A 152 -13.80 -17.30 -5.24
C GLN A 152 -14.38 -15.88 -5.16
N ARG A 153 -14.92 -15.49 -3.99
CA ARG A 153 -15.40 -14.12 -3.76
C ARG A 153 -14.29 -13.09 -3.91
N GLY A 154 -13.10 -13.43 -3.41
CA GLY A 154 -11.91 -12.60 -3.55
C GLY A 154 -11.58 -12.30 -5.01
N ILE A 155 -11.53 -13.34 -5.84
CA ILE A 155 -11.28 -13.24 -7.28
C ILE A 155 -12.39 -12.45 -7.98
N GLU A 156 -13.67 -12.70 -7.67
CA GLU A 156 -14.80 -12.00 -8.29
C GLU A 156 -14.76 -10.48 -8.06
N GLU A 157 -14.45 -10.05 -6.84
CA GLU A 157 -14.30 -8.61 -6.53
C GLU A 157 -13.10 -8.00 -7.26
N MET A 158 -11.96 -8.71 -7.31
CA MET A 158 -10.77 -8.21 -8.00
C MET A 158 -10.95 -8.18 -9.54
N GLU A 159 -11.63 -9.17 -10.13
CA GLU A 159 -11.98 -9.17 -11.55
C GLU A 159 -12.98 -8.05 -11.87
N THR A 160 -13.91 -7.75 -10.96
CA THR A 160 -14.84 -6.62 -11.11
C THR A 160 -14.10 -5.29 -11.12
N ALA A 161 -13.17 -5.08 -10.19
CA ALA A 161 -12.31 -3.92 -10.17
C ALA A 161 -11.49 -3.79 -11.48
N LEU A 162 -10.94 -4.89 -11.98
CA LEU A 162 -10.19 -4.89 -13.24
C LEU A 162 -11.07 -4.55 -14.46
N ARG A 163 -12.37 -4.86 -14.45
CA ARG A 163 -13.31 -4.40 -15.49
C ARG A 163 -13.56 -2.89 -15.43
N LEU A 164 -13.53 -2.28 -14.23
CA LEU A 164 -13.70 -0.83 -14.05
C LEU A 164 -12.45 -0.05 -14.46
N THR A 165 -11.27 -0.62 -14.21
CA THR A 165 -9.98 -0.06 -14.64
C THR A 165 -9.21 -1.08 -15.46
N PRO A 166 -9.60 -1.28 -16.73
CA PRO A 166 -8.88 -2.20 -17.60
C PRO A 166 -7.41 -1.84 -17.66
N ASP A 167 -6.59 -2.90 -17.64
CA ASP A 167 -5.14 -2.82 -17.70
C ASP A 167 -4.44 -2.15 -16.50
N ASP A 168 -5.10 -1.71 -15.44
CA ASP A 168 -4.36 -1.17 -14.29
C ASP A 168 -3.28 -2.15 -13.79
N PRO A 169 -1.98 -1.76 -13.77
CA PRO A 169 -0.91 -2.68 -13.43
C PRO A 169 -1.05 -3.34 -12.07
N LEU A 170 -1.42 -2.56 -11.05
CA LEU A 170 -1.55 -3.08 -9.68
C LEU A 170 -2.75 -4.00 -9.56
N GLY A 171 -3.88 -3.63 -10.16
CA GLY A 171 -5.05 -4.48 -10.28
C GLY A 171 -4.77 -5.82 -10.96
N LEU A 172 -4.03 -5.79 -12.07
CA LEU A 172 -3.53 -6.99 -12.74
C LEU A 172 -2.67 -7.83 -11.79
N GLY A 173 -1.73 -7.20 -11.07
CA GLY A 173 -0.88 -7.85 -10.08
C GLY A 173 -1.66 -8.59 -8.99
N PHE A 174 -2.68 -7.95 -8.41
CA PHE A 174 -3.52 -8.55 -7.37
C PHE A 174 -4.33 -9.74 -7.89
N VAL A 175 -4.98 -9.59 -9.04
CA VAL A 175 -5.72 -10.69 -9.68
C VAL A 175 -4.78 -11.85 -10.03
N GLY A 176 -3.60 -11.55 -10.56
CA GLY A 176 -2.60 -12.56 -10.91
C GLY A 176 -2.06 -13.30 -9.68
N TYR A 177 -1.87 -12.61 -8.54
CA TYR A 177 -1.56 -13.26 -7.26
C TYR A 177 -2.69 -14.20 -6.85
N ALA A 178 -3.94 -13.73 -6.87
CA ALA A 178 -5.11 -14.53 -6.50
C ALA A 178 -5.25 -15.78 -7.37
N TYR A 179 -5.06 -15.66 -8.69
CA TYR A 179 -5.00 -16.81 -9.59
C TYR A 179 -3.87 -17.78 -9.24
N ALA A 180 -2.67 -17.27 -8.94
CA ALA A 180 -1.52 -18.10 -8.65
C ALA A 180 -1.74 -18.94 -7.38
N VAL A 181 -2.19 -18.33 -6.28
CA VAL A 181 -2.37 -19.01 -4.99
C VAL A 181 -3.59 -19.92 -4.96
N THR A 182 -4.51 -19.79 -5.92
CA THR A 182 -5.68 -20.67 -6.07
C THR A 182 -5.48 -21.78 -7.11
N GLY A 183 -4.24 -21.96 -7.60
CA GLY A 183 -3.89 -23.02 -8.54
C GLY A 183 -4.20 -22.71 -10.00
N ARG A 184 -4.74 -21.52 -10.33
CA ARG A 184 -4.96 -21.04 -11.70
C ARG A 184 -3.67 -20.50 -12.32
N ARG A 185 -2.61 -21.33 -12.32
CA ARG A 185 -1.27 -20.95 -12.79
C ARG A 185 -1.26 -20.39 -14.21
N ALA A 186 -2.02 -20.98 -15.13
CA ALA A 186 -2.09 -20.51 -16.51
C ALA A 186 -2.63 -19.08 -16.62
N ASP A 187 -3.60 -18.71 -15.79
CA ASP A 187 -4.18 -17.37 -15.81
C ASP A 187 -3.24 -16.35 -15.16
N ALA A 188 -2.53 -16.71 -14.09
CA ALA A 188 -1.47 -15.89 -13.51
C ALA A 188 -0.33 -15.62 -14.52
N LEU A 189 0.06 -16.60 -15.33
CA LEU A 189 1.06 -16.40 -16.40
C LEU A 189 0.55 -15.48 -17.52
N LYS A 190 -0.74 -15.55 -17.88
CA LYS A 190 -1.35 -14.59 -18.83
C LYS A 190 -1.33 -13.16 -18.28
N VAL A 191 -1.51 -12.98 -16.97
CA VAL A 191 -1.37 -11.66 -16.33
C VAL A 191 0.04 -11.12 -16.52
N LEU A 192 1.09 -11.92 -16.30
CA LEU A 192 2.48 -11.50 -16.56
C LEU A 192 2.70 -11.10 -18.02
N GLN A 193 2.20 -11.90 -18.97
CA GLN A 193 2.26 -11.55 -20.39
C GLN A 193 1.57 -10.21 -20.67
N ARG A 194 0.41 -9.96 -20.06
CA ARG A 194 -0.29 -8.68 -20.21
C ARG A 194 0.52 -7.52 -19.63
N LEU A 195 1.15 -7.68 -18.47
CA LEU A 195 2.03 -6.68 -17.87
C LEU A 195 3.26 -6.39 -18.74
N ASP A 196 3.79 -7.39 -19.45
CA ASP A 196 4.92 -7.23 -20.39
C ASP A 196 4.50 -6.47 -21.65
N GLU A 197 3.31 -6.73 -22.18
CA GLU A 197 2.76 -5.95 -23.31
C GLU A 197 2.52 -4.49 -22.92
N LEU A 198 1.97 -4.23 -21.73
CA LEU A 198 1.77 -2.87 -21.24
C LEU A 198 3.10 -2.12 -21.05
N ALA A 199 4.15 -2.81 -20.57
CA ALA A 199 5.45 -2.22 -20.33
C ALA A 199 6.16 -1.74 -21.62
N LYS A 200 5.71 -2.17 -22.81
CA LYS A 200 6.23 -1.65 -24.09
C LYS A 200 5.78 -0.22 -24.38
N HIS A 201 4.71 0.25 -23.74
CA HIS A 201 4.06 1.51 -24.10
C HIS A 201 3.85 2.47 -22.93
N ARG A 202 4.04 2.02 -21.69
CA ARG A 202 3.90 2.86 -20.50
C ARG A 202 4.65 2.29 -19.30
N PHE A 203 4.74 3.10 -18.24
CA PHE A 203 5.26 2.65 -16.97
C PHE A 203 4.35 1.58 -16.34
N VAL A 204 4.98 0.57 -15.72
CA VAL A 204 4.30 -0.55 -15.04
C VAL A 204 5.02 -0.75 -13.72
N SER A 205 4.31 -0.54 -12.61
CA SER A 205 4.86 -0.72 -11.26
C SER A 205 5.49 -2.11 -11.10
N THR A 206 6.64 -2.15 -10.43
CA THR A 206 7.35 -3.41 -10.10
C THR A 206 6.51 -4.30 -9.19
N ALA A 207 5.70 -3.69 -8.32
CA ALA A 207 4.80 -4.36 -7.38
C ALA A 207 3.86 -5.36 -8.08
N ALA A 208 3.34 -5.00 -9.25
CA ALA A 208 2.45 -5.88 -10.03
C ALA A 208 3.06 -7.26 -10.26
N ARG A 209 4.34 -7.31 -10.66
CA ARG A 209 5.04 -8.57 -10.92
C ARG A 209 5.48 -9.27 -9.64
N ILE A 210 5.87 -8.50 -8.62
CA ILE A 210 6.24 -9.03 -7.30
C ILE A 210 5.09 -9.87 -6.75
N TYR A 211 3.86 -9.35 -6.76
CA TYR A 211 2.69 -10.07 -6.29
C TYR A 211 2.48 -11.36 -7.08
N VAL A 212 2.47 -11.32 -8.42
CA VAL A 212 2.23 -12.53 -9.22
C VAL A 212 3.31 -13.60 -9.00
N TYR A 213 4.59 -13.23 -9.00
CA TYR A 213 5.68 -14.19 -8.78
C TYR A 213 5.70 -14.75 -7.35
N ALA A 214 5.39 -13.92 -6.34
CA ALA A 214 5.25 -14.37 -4.95
C ALA A 214 4.13 -15.42 -4.82
N GLY A 215 2.99 -15.20 -5.49
CA GLY A 215 1.88 -16.15 -5.51
C GLY A 215 2.19 -17.42 -6.31
N LEU A 216 2.98 -17.33 -7.39
CA LEU A 216 3.44 -18.48 -8.18
C LEU A 216 4.48 -19.35 -7.48
N GLY A 217 5.04 -18.85 -6.37
CA GLY A 217 6.15 -19.48 -5.65
C GLY A 217 7.49 -19.36 -6.37
N ASP A 218 7.59 -18.53 -7.42
CA ASP A 218 8.84 -18.29 -8.16
C ASP A 218 9.67 -17.23 -7.41
N LYS A 219 10.39 -17.71 -6.38
CA LYS A 219 11.15 -16.84 -5.48
C LYS A 219 12.23 -16.06 -6.21
N ASP A 220 12.89 -16.67 -7.19
CA ASP A 220 14.01 -16.02 -7.89
C ASP A 220 13.50 -14.84 -8.72
N LYS A 221 12.40 -15.01 -9.45
CA LYS A 221 11.75 -13.88 -10.13
C LYS A 221 11.17 -12.85 -9.17
N ALA A 222 10.57 -13.28 -8.06
CA ALA A 222 10.08 -12.34 -7.05
C ALA A 222 11.24 -11.46 -6.50
N PHE A 223 12.40 -12.05 -6.20
CA PHE A 223 13.56 -11.29 -5.72
C PHE A 223 14.21 -10.41 -6.79
N GLU A 224 14.24 -10.85 -8.06
CA GLU A 224 14.67 -10.01 -9.18
C GLU A 224 13.85 -8.71 -9.23
N TRP A 225 12.52 -8.83 -9.16
CA TRP A 225 11.62 -7.67 -9.18
C TRP A 225 11.66 -6.85 -7.89
N LEU A 226 11.87 -7.47 -6.73
CA LEU A 226 12.06 -6.77 -5.46
C LEU A 226 13.35 -5.94 -5.44
N GLU A 227 14.45 -6.45 -5.99
CA GLU A 227 15.70 -5.67 -6.12
C GLU A 227 15.52 -4.50 -7.08
N LYS A 228 14.77 -4.69 -8.18
CA LYS A 228 14.38 -3.59 -9.06
C LYS A 228 13.52 -2.55 -8.34
N ALA A 229 12.53 -2.99 -7.55
CA ALA A 229 11.72 -2.10 -6.72
C ALA A 229 12.57 -1.27 -5.75
N TYR A 230 13.63 -1.88 -5.19
CA TYR A 230 14.57 -1.16 -4.33
C TYR A 230 15.35 -0.10 -5.08
N GLN A 231 15.90 -0.44 -6.25
CA GLN A 231 16.65 0.50 -7.09
C GLN A 231 15.78 1.68 -7.55
N GLU A 232 14.51 1.42 -7.84
CA GLU A 232 13.55 2.42 -8.29
C GLU A 232 12.92 3.23 -7.15
N ARG A 233 13.17 2.85 -5.89
CA ARG A 233 12.51 3.42 -4.70
C ARG A 233 10.98 3.29 -4.75
N SER A 234 10.48 2.12 -5.14
CA SER A 234 9.05 1.82 -5.13
C SER A 234 8.49 1.92 -3.72
N ASP A 235 7.32 2.54 -3.62
CA ASP A 235 6.65 2.76 -2.32
C ASP A 235 6.18 1.44 -1.70
N THR A 236 5.94 0.42 -2.52
CA THR A 236 5.55 -0.93 -2.11
C THR A 236 6.49 -1.52 -1.04
N LEU A 237 7.78 -1.21 -1.10
CA LEU A 237 8.74 -1.69 -0.11
C LEU A 237 8.53 -1.13 1.30
N ALA A 238 7.80 -0.01 1.46
CA ALA A 238 7.48 0.57 2.76
C ALA A 238 6.51 -0.29 3.58
N TRP A 239 5.81 -1.25 2.96
CA TRP A 239 4.88 -2.13 3.68
C TRP A 239 4.93 -3.61 3.28
N PHE A 240 5.54 -3.96 2.14
CA PHE A 240 5.58 -5.34 1.63
C PHE A 240 6.10 -6.35 2.66
N LYS A 241 6.97 -5.92 3.58
CA LYS A 241 7.41 -6.74 4.73
C LYS A 241 6.27 -7.39 5.50
N PHE A 242 5.15 -6.68 5.63
CA PHE A 242 4.02 -7.02 6.47
C PHE A 242 2.81 -7.51 5.66
N ASP A 243 2.84 -7.39 4.34
CA ASP A 243 1.84 -7.97 3.45
C ASP A 243 1.75 -9.49 3.66
N PRO A 244 0.54 -10.05 3.83
CA PRO A 244 0.36 -11.51 3.84
C PRO A 244 0.89 -12.19 2.56
N GLU A 245 0.89 -11.48 1.42
CA GLU A 245 1.45 -11.90 0.13
C GLU A 245 2.95 -12.19 0.20
N SER A 246 3.69 -11.53 1.12
CA SER A 246 5.13 -11.73 1.26
C SER A 246 5.49 -13.02 2.01
N LYS A 247 4.52 -13.71 2.63
CA LYS A 247 4.75 -14.82 3.56
C LYS A 247 5.62 -15.93 2.98
N SER A 248 5.48 -16.26 1.69
CA SER A 248 6.29 -17.29 1.02
C SER A 248 7.76 -16.92 0.85
N LEU A 249 8.08 -15.62 0.92
CA LEU A 249 9.42 -15.04 0.73
C LEU A 249 10.14 -14.77 2.06
N GLN A 250 9.41 -14.58 3.16
CA GLN A 250 9.98 -14.16 4.45
C GLN A 250 11.04 -15.11 5.03
N SER A 251 10.97 -16.40 4.70
CA SER A 251 11.95 -17.41 5.16
C SER A 251 13.27 -17.39 4.37
N ASP A 252 13.31 -16.71 3.22
CA ASP A 252 14.50 -16.64 2.36
C ASP A 252 15.45 -15.54 2.89
N PRO A 253 16.76 -15.83 3.06
CA PRO A 253 17.73 -14.84 3.58
C PRO A 253 17.78 -13.53 2.78
N ARG A 254 17.51 -13.58 1.47
CA ARG A 254 17.46 -12.39 0.61
C ARG A 254 16.41 -11.39 1.08
N PHE A 255 15.29 -11.87 1.63
CA PHE A 255 14.23 -11.02 2.14
C PHE A 255 14.69 -10.21 3.36
N ALA A 256 15.34 -10.85 4.33
CA ALA A 256 15.86 -10.16 5.51
C ALA A 256 16.91 -9.10 5.11
N ALA A 257 17.83 -9.45 4.21
CA ALA A 257 18.84 -8.52 3.71
C ALA A 257 18.24 -7.31 2.98
N LEU A 258 17.23 -7.54 2.12
CA LEU A 258 16.52 -6.46 1.44
C LEU A 258 15.79 -5.55 2.43
N MET A 259 15.06 -6.12 3.38
CA MET A 259 14.31 -5.35 4.37
C MET A 259 15.23 -4.50 5.27
N GLN A 260 16.43 -5.00 5.60
CA GLN A 260 17.45 -4.20 6.30
C GLN A 260 17.90 -2.99 5.47
N ARG A 261 18.15 -3.19 4.16
CA ARG A 261 18.50 -2.09 3.24
C ARG A 261 17.38 -1.05 3.09
N VAL A 262 16.12 -1.48 3.21
CA VAL A 262 14.93 -0.61 3.23
C VAL A 262 14.77 0.10 4.59
N GLY A 263 15.54 -0.26 5.62
CA GLY A 263 15.50 0.40 6.94
C GLY A 263 14.69 -0.34 8.00
N PHE A 264 14.21 -1.56 7.72
CA PHE A 264 13.63 -2.44 8.73
C PHE A 264 14.73 -3.22 9.46
N THR A 265 15.41 -2.55 10.39
CA THR A 265 16.41 -3.19 11.25
C THR A 265 15.76 -3.85 12.47
N GLU A 266 16.39 -4.90 13.02
CA GLU A 266 15.87 -5.63 14.19
C GLU A 266 15.79 -4.78 15.47
N ALA A 267 16.36 -3.57 15.47
CA ALA A 267 16.46 -2.69 16.63
C ALA A 267 15.12 -2.06 17.10
N GLY A 268 14.01 -2.30 16.39
CA GLY A 268 12.68 -1.81 16.75
C GLY A 268 11.85 -2.71 17.68
N ARG A 269 12.39 -3.86 18.13
CA ARG A 269 11.74 -4.68 19.17
C ARG A 269 12.18 -4.22 20.57
N LYS A 270 11.71 -3.06 21.01
CA LYS A 270 11.62 -2.72 22.43
C LYS A 270 10.32 -1.97 22.70
#